data_AF-A0A651FWX1-F1
#
_entry.id   AF-A0A651FWX1-F1
#
_cell.length_a   1.000
_cell.length_b   1.000
_cell.length_c   1.000
_cell.angle_alpha   90.00
_cell.angle_beta   90.00
_cell.angle_gamma   90.00
#
_symmetry.space_group_name_H-M   'P 1'
#
loop_
_entity.id
_entity.type
_entity.pdbx_description
1 polymer ?
#
loop_
_entity_poly.entity_id
_entity_poly.type
_entity_poly.pdbx_seq_one_letter_code
_entity_poly.pdbx_strand_id
1 'polypeptide(L)' 'MATTTYTDLAVKLLRDAAGFFRNVGEQNEPLKEQMNDNADVYEQVADLLEQDPTGTLELEEGLDDEDGSAGVTPA' A
#
# COMPACT_ATOMS: atom_id res chain seq x y z
N MET A 1 3.92 -8.17 -29.02
CA MET A 1 3.89 -8.40 -27.56
C MET A 1 3.97 -7.03 -26.90
N ALA A 2 3.05 -6.70 -25.99
CA ALA A 2 3.21 -5.48 -25.19
C ALA A 2 4.32 -5.71 -24.15
N THR A 3 5.19 -4.71 -23.96
CA THR A 3 6.24 -4.72 -22.94
C THR A 3 5.77 -3.90 -21.74
N THR A 4 6.03 -4.37 -20.53
CA THR A 4 5.69 -3.68 -19.28
C THR A 4 6.99 -3.34 -18.55
N THR A 5 7.05 -2.17 -17.91
CA THR A 5 8.19 -1.84 -17.05
C THR A 5 8.05 -2.55 -15.70
N TYR A 6 9.15 -2.68 -14.95
CA TYR A 6 9.07 -3.20 -13.58
C TYR A 6 8.20 -2.32 -12.69
N THR A 7 8.22 -1.01 -12.92
CA THR A 7 7.33 -0.04 -12.27
C THR A 7 5.86 -0.38 -12.53
N ASP A 8 5.46 -0.56 -13.79
CA ASP A 8 4.06 -0.90 -14.12
C ASP A 8 3.62 -2.21 -13.45
N LEU A 9 4.51 -3.21 -13.42
CA LEU A 9 4.24 -4.49 -12.76
C LEU A 9 4.08 -4.30 -11.24
N ALA A 10 4.93 -3.50 -10.61
CA ALA A 10 4.88 -3.22 -9.18
C ALA A 10 3.64 -2.40 -8.80
N VAL A 11 3.31 -1.34 -9.55
CA VAL A 11 2.07 -0.56 -9.37
C VAL A 11 0.86 -1.48 -9.43
N LYS A 12 0.78 -2.35 -10.44
CA LYS A 12 -0.31 -3.32 -10.56
C LYS A 12 -0.38 -4.25 -9.35
N LEU A 13 0.76 -4.80 -8.91
CA LEU A 13 0.80 -5.71 -7.77
C LEU A 13 0.32 -5.04 -6.48
N LEU A 14 0.73 -3.79 -6.24
CA LEU A 14 0.29 -3.01 -5.08
C LEU A 14 -1.22 -2.75 -5.13
N ARG A 15 -1.78 -2.37 -6.28
CA ARG A 15 -3.23 -2.19 -6.46
C ARG A 15 -4.01 -3.50 -6.27
N ASP A 16 -3.49 -4.62 -6.78
CA ASP A 16 -4.09 -5.94 -6.58
C ASP A 16 -4.09 -6.35 -5.09
N ALA A 17 -3.01 -6.03 -4.35
CA ALA A 17 -2.92 -6.28 -2.91
C ALA A 17 -3.92 -5.42 -2.11
N ALA A 18 -4.09 -4.15 -2.46
CA ALA A 18 -5.11 -3.30 -1.86
C ALA A 18 -6.52 -3.87 -2.06
N GLY A 19 -6.84 -4.31 -3.29
CA GLY A 19 -8.10 -4.98 -3.60
C GLY A 19 -8.30 -6.28 -2.79
N PHE A 20 -7.22 -7.05 -2.56
CA PHE A 20 -7.27 -8.22 -1.68
C PHE A 20 -7.65 -7.84 -0.24
N PHE A 21 -7.01 -6.83 0.35
CA PHE A 21 -7.33 -6.42 1.72
C PHE A 21 -8.77 -5.90 1.85
N ARG A 22 -9.25 -5.07 0.91
CA ARG A 22 -10.65 -4.62 0.92
C ARG A 22 -11.62 -5.82 0.91
N ASN A 23 -11.35 -6.82 0.08
CA ASN A 23 -12.15 -8.04 0.02
C ASN A 23 -12.10 -8.86 1.33
N VAL A 24 -10.94 -8.94 1.99
CA VAL A 24 -10.84 -9.56 3.32
C VAL A 24 -11.69 -8.80 4.35
N GLY A 25 -11.64 -7.47 4.34
CA GLY A 25 -12.42 -6.62 5.23
C GLY A 25 -13.94 -6.76 5.02
N GLU A 26 -14.39 -6.87 3.77
CA GLU A 26 -15.81 -7.11 3.46
C GLU A 26 -16.33 -8.45 3.99
N GLN A 27 -15.47 -9.47 4.06
CA GLN A 27 -15.82 -10.80 4.57
C GLN A 27 -15.64 -10.94 6.09
N ASN A 28 -14.98 -9.97 6.73
CA ASN A 28 -14.62 -10.04 8.15
C ASN A 28 -14.81 -8.66 8.81
N GLU A 29 -16.05 -8.34 9.20
CA GLU A 29 -16.42 -7.04 9.77
C GLU A 29 -15.51 -6.59 10.94
N PRO A 30 -15.11 -7.45 11.91
CA PRO A 30 -14.14 -7.08 12.94
C PRO A 30 -12.78 -6.58 12.45
N LEU A 31 -12.33 -6.99 11.25
CA LEU A 31 -11.04 -6.57 10.66
C LEU A 31 -11.18 -5.48 9.61
N LYS A 32 -12.41 -5.08 9.26
CA LYS A 32 -12.68 -4.26 8.08
C LYS A 32 -11.96 -2.93 8.08
N GLU A 33 -11.93 -2.23 9.21
CA GLU A 33 -11.23 -0.95 9.35
C GLU A 33 -9.72 -1.14 9.11
N GLN A 34 -9.08 -2.05 9.85
CA GLN A 34 -7.67 -2.37 9.68
C GLN A 34 -7.31 -2.80 8.24
N MET A 35 -8.17 -3.59 7.59
CA MET A 35 -7.94 -4.00 6.21
C MET A 35 -8.11 -2.86 5.21
N ASN A 36 -9.00 -1.90 5.48
CA ASN A 36 -9.09 -0.68 4.68
C ASN A 36 -7.85 0.19 4.87
N ASP A 37 -7.36 0.37 6.11
CA ASP A 37 -6.14 1.11 6.38
C ASP A 37 -4.94 0.49 5.65
N ASN A 38 -4.82 -0.83 5.69
CA ASN A 38 -3.82 -1.55 4.90
C ASN A 38 -3.98 -1.26 3.41
N ALA A 39 -5.18 -1.43 2.84
CA ALA A 39 -5.43 -1.18 1.43
C ALA A 39 -5.03 0.24 1.01
N ASP A 40 -5.37 1.24 1.83
CA ASP A 40 -5.06 2.63 1.57
C ASP A 40 -3.53 2.89 1.54
N VAL A 41 -2.74 2.23 2.38
CA VAL A 41 -1.26 2.32 2.33
C VAL A 41 -0.70 1.76 1.02
N TYR A 42 -1.19 0.60 0.58
CA TYR A 42 -0.76 0.00 -0.70
C TYR A 42 -1.13 0.88 -1.90
N GLU A 43 -2.33 1.48 -1.89
CA GLU A 43 -2.78 2.43 -2.91
C GLU A 43 -1.90 3.69 -2.94
N GLN A 44 -1.57 4.26 -1.78
CA GLN A 44 -0.69 5.43 -1.68
C GLN A 44 0.70 5.16 -2.26
N VAL A 45 1.31 4.01 -1.94
CA VAL A 45 2.63 3.65 -2.50
C VAL A 45 2.54 3.39 -4.01
N ALA A 46 1.45 2.79 -4.49
CA ALA A 46 1.22 2.60 -5.92
C ALA A 46 1.14 3.95 -6.65
N ASP A 47 0.41 4.90 -6.08
CA ASP A 47 0.26 6.24 -6.65
C ASP A 47 1.59 7.01 -6.65
N LEU A 48 2.41 6.89 -5.61
CA LEU A 48 3.75 7.47 -5.55
C LEU A 48 4.66 6.90 -6.65
N LEU A 49 4.67 5.57 -6.80
CA LEU A 49 5.51 4.87 -7.76
C LEU A 49 5.08 5.15 -9.21
N GLU A 50 3.78 5.32 -9.45
CA GLU A 50 3.22 5.71 -10.76
C GLU A 50 3.56 7.16 -11.13
N GLN A 51 3.62 8.06 -10.15
CA GLN A 51 3.94 9.47 -10.35
C GLN A 51 5.44 9.74 -10.51
N ASP A 52 6.26 9.20 -9.62
CA ASP A 52 7.72 9.32 -9.65
C ASP A 52 8.37 7.99 -9.23
N PRO A 53 8.75 7.14 -10.20
CA PRO A 53 9.37 5.84 -9.92
C PRO A 53 10.71 5.92 -9.17
N THR A 54 11.30 7.12 -9.08
CA THR A 54 12.59 7.39 -8.45
C THR A 54 12.49 8.39 -7.30
N GLY A 55 11.27 8.73 -6.89
CA GLY A 55 11.01 9.69 -5.83
C GLY A 55 11.55 9.21 -4.48
N THR A 56 11.84 10.17 -3.60
CA THR A 56 12.32 9.91 -2.25
C THR A 56 11.35 10.48 -1.24
N LEU A 57 11.06 9.73 -0.18
CA LEU A 57 10.28 10.19 0.98
C LEU A 57 11.20 10.22 2.20
N GLU A 58 11.10 11.30 2.98
CA GLU A 58 11.65 11.32 4.33
C GLU A 58 10.67 10.58 5.24
N LEU A 59 10.98 9.34 5.57
CA LEU A 59 10.25 8.57 6.55
C LEU A 59 10.79 8.97 7.93
N GLU A 60 9.91 9.35 8.85
CA GLU A 60 10.32 9.50 10.26
C GLU A 60 10.80 8.13 10.77
N GLU A 61 11.90 8.09 11.52
CA GLU A 61 12.48 6.86 12.09
C GLU A 61 11.44 6.17 13.01
N GLY A 62 10.68 5.22 12.47
CA GLY A 62 9.64 4.49 13.21
C GLY A 62 9.07 3.25 12.49
N LEU A 63 9.57 2.91 11.29
CA LEU A 63 9.20 1.65 10.61
C LEU A 63 9.81 0.39 11.26
N ASP A 64 10.64 0.57 12.30
CA ASP A 64 11.26 -0.49 13.09
C ASP A 64 10.54 -0.79 14.42
N ASP A 65 9.37 -0.19 14.69
CA ASP A 65 8.61 -0.52 15.90
C ASP A 65 8.04 -1.94 15.82
N GLU A 66 8.59 -2.83 16.64
CA GLU A 66 8.35 -4.29 16.72
C GLU A 66 6.90 -4.72 17.05
N ASP A 67 5.93 -3.80 17.10
CA ASP A 67 4.53 -4.07 17.51
C ASP A 67 3.54 -4.17 16.32
N GLY A 68 3.97 -3.91 15.08
CA GLY A 68 3.14 -4.15 13.89
C GLY A 68 1.84 -3.33 13.81
N SER A 69 1.67 -2.30 14.64
CA SER A 69 0.68 -1.26 14.37
C SER A 69 1.22 -0.41 13.23
N ALA A 70 0.56 -0.42 12.08
CA ALA A 70 0.89 0.42 10.95
C ALA A 70 0.73 1.91 11.35
N GLY A 71 1.80 2.48 11.92
CA GLY A 71 1.94 3.90 12.18
C GLY A 71 2.29 4.62 10.88
N VAL A 72 1.33 4.72 9.97
CA VAL A 72 1.40 5.72 8.90
C VAL A 72 0.13 6.56 9.00
N THR A 73 0.21 7.62 9.78
CA THR A 73 -0.73 8.74 9.64
C THR A 73 -0.06 9.77 8.73
N PRO A 74 -0.44 9.87 7.45
CA PRO A 74 -0.02 11.00 6.64
C PRO A 74 -0.78 12.25 7.09
N ALA A 75 -0.08 13.39 7.07
CA ALA A 75 -0.55 14.71 7.47
C ALA A 75 -1.66 15.29 6.57
#